data_AF-A0A523D9H0-F1
#
_entry.id   AF-A0A523D9H0-F1
#
_cell.length_a   1.000
_cell.length_b   1.000
_cell.length_c   1.000
_cell.angle_alpha   90.00
_cell.angle_beta   90.00
_cell.angle_gamma   90.00
#
_symmetry.space_group_name_H-M   'P 1'
#
loop_
_entity.id
_entity.type
_entity.pdbx_description
1 polymer ?
#
loop_
_entity_poly.entity_id
_entity_poly.type
_entity_poly.pdbx_seq_one_letter_code
_entity_poly.pdbx_strand_id
1 'polypeptide(L)'
;MGTPARSLLSGYRVLDISSAKGAFCGKFLCDLGMEVIKVEPPGGDDLRREPPFAQGRSDGETSLSFAYLNAGKRGITLDLTCPAGRNLFLDLLQRVDVVLESSGPDYLEKLNLGYSVLTERQPKLILVSLSGFGQTGPYSHFKSPDIVTTAMSGLLYVSGDPELPPCMPPETQSYYYASLYAAYGVMLALWRREEQGKGVHIDTSIQASLAIHEHVAFTYSAEGKLVKRAGSQHQHVAPANLFRCQDGYIALFATHRHWPILLEIWEDHPPELDDPRWKTDTERRAHADWLNPLLESFTSRYKKEELAHLLQKRGVPGLPVNTPSDFQKDPHIQAREFFTSVTHPEIGEYQQPGVPFTVDGERPKPAAPAPTLGQHNEEVFGQELDLDQQALDHLASEGVMSAQSTNQILKGIRIIAFTNAYAGPYAGRLLAQHGAEVIKVESATGGLDTFRHFGKDLDSSARFIECNLGVRSLTVNLKHPAGVEIIKKLTSCSDAVLENFRPGVLTRLGLGEEELRQVNPGIIILRLPGLGEKGPKSWYGTWGFN
;
A
#
# COMPACT_ATOMS: atom_id res chain seq x y z
N MET A 1 -9.71 27.16 -5.55
CA MET A 1 -9.08 25.82 -5.58
C MET A 1 -7.79 25.96 -4.79
N GLY A 2 -7.68 25.30 -3.64
CA GLY A 2 -6.45 25.33 -2.85
C GLY A 2 -5.32 24.74 -3.67
N THR A 3 -4.14 25.37 -3.62
CA THR A 3 -2.91 24.80 -4.13
C THR A 3 -2.76 23.42 -3.48
N PRO A 4 -2.60 22.31 -4.23
CA PRO A 4 -2.39 21.00 -3.61
C PRO A 4 -1.22 21.12 -2.62
N ALA A 5 -1.33 20.54 -1.42
CA ALA A 5 -0.22 20.51 -0.49
C ALA A 5 1.04 20.06 -1.22
N ARG A 6 2.07 20.91 -1.19
CA ARG A 6 3.39 20.57 -1.74
C ARG A 6 3.86 19.32 -1.00
N SER A 7 4.08 18.23 -1.73
CA SER A 7 4.75 17.05 -1.19
C SER A 7 6.05 17.48 -0.49
N LEU A 8 6.27 16.98 0.72
CA LEU A 8 7.36 17.44 1.59
C LEU A 8 8.74 17.14 0.99
N LEU A 9 8.85 16.03 0.26
CA LEU A 9 10.09 15.54 -0.33
C LEU A 9 9.98 15.36 -1.85
N SER A 10 9.11 16.14 -2.51
CA SER A 10 8.94 16.08 -3.96
C SER A 10 10.25 16.36 -4.69
N GLY A 11 10.52 15.59 -5.74
CA GLY A 11 11.71 15.77 -6.57
C GLY A 11 12.90 14.92 -6.14
N TYR A 12 12.83 14.23 -5.01
CA TYR A 12 13.81 13.22 -4.63
C TYR A 12 13.34 11.80 -4.98
N ARG A 13 14.29 10.94 -5.34
CA ARG A 13 14.03 9.58 -5.83
C ARG A 13 14.82 8.53 -5.04
N VAL A 14 14.21 7.37 -4.80
CA VAL A 14 14.76 6.26 -4.01
C VAL A 14 14.74 4.97 -4.83
N LEU A 15 15.86 4.26 -4.90
CA LEU A 15 15.89 2.83 -5.26
C LEU A 15 15.80 2.00 -3.98
N ASP A 16 14.69 1.31 -3.79
CA ASP A 16 14.42 0.47 -2.63
C ASP A 16 14.65 -1.01 -2.98
N ILE A 17 15.80 -1.55 -2.58
CA ILE A 17 16.15 -2.97 -2.65
C ILE A 17 16.00 -3.66 -1.28
N SER A 18 15.35 -3.02 -0.32
CA SER A 18 15.18 -3.58 1.03
C SER A 18 14.15 -4.70 1.06
N SER A 19 14.30 -5.59 2.03
CA SER A 19 13.30 -6.61 2.39
C SER A 19 12.34 -6.07 3.45
N ALA A 20 11.57 -6.96 4.09
CA ALA A 20 10.67 -6.61 5.20
C ALA A 20 11.28 -5.70 6.29
N LYS A 21 12.60 -5.76 6.51
CA LYS A 21 13.31 -4.93 7.49
C LYS A 21 13.31 -3.43 7.16
N GLY A 22 13.38 -3.09 5.88
CA GLY A 22 13.45 -1.69 5.39
C GLY A 22 12.19 -1.22 4.68
N ALA A 23 11.23 -2.11 4.42
CA ALA A 23 10.03 -1.80 3.63
C ALA A 23 9.26 -0.58 4.17
N PHE A 24 9.15 -0.44 5.50
CA PHE A 24 8.49 0.72 6.12
C PHE A 24 9.27 2.03 5.92
N CYS A 25 10.60 2.00 5.85
CA CYS A 25 11.41 3.18 5.54
C CYS A 25 11.08 3.70 4.14
N GLY A 26 11.10 2.81 3.13
CA GLY A 26 10.70 3.14 1.77
C GLY A 26 9.26 3.63 1.68
N LYS A 27 8.34 3.00 2.42
CA LYS A 27 6.94 3.47 2.52
C LYS A 27 6.86 4.88 3.06
N PHE A 28 7.51 5.15 4.18
CA PHE A 28 7.41 6.42 4.86
C PHE A 28 7.96 7.54 3.97
N LEU A 29 9.12 7.34 3.34
CA LEU A 29 9.68 8.29 2.36
C LEU A 29 8.74 8.51 1.17
N CYS A 30 8.08 7.47 0.68
CA CYS A 30 7.08 7.57 -0.39
C CYS A 30 5.84 8.36 0.04
N ASP A 31 5.32 8.12 1.25
CA ASP A 31 4.18 8.87 1.80
C ASP A 31 4.51 10.35 2.04
N LEU A 32 5.78 10.69 2.33
CA LEU A 32 6.28 12.08 2.36
C LEU A 32 6.51 12.67 0.96
N GLY A 33 6.35 11.85 -0.07
CA GLY A 33 6.27 12.21 -1.47
C GLY A 33 7.58 12.17 -2.24
N MET A 34 8.56 11.39 -1.77
CA MET A 34 9.64 10.91 -2.63
C MET A 34 9.10 9.90 -3.65
N GLU A 35 9.69 9.87 -4.84
CA GLU A 35 9.44 8.80 -5.78
C GLU A 35 10.24 7.56 -5.34
N VAL A 36 9.57 6.46 -5.04
CA VAL A 36 10.24 5.24 -4.58
C VAL A 36 10.03 4.14 -5.60
N ILE A 37 11.14 3.64 -6.16
CA ILE A 37 11.18 2.50 -7.06
C ILE A 37 11.60 1.28 -6.24
N LYS A 38 10.63 0.40 -5.94
CA LYS A 38 10.89 -0.90 -5.34
C LYS A 38 11.48 -1.83 -6.39
N VAL A 39 12.71 -2.29 -6.13
CA VAL A 39 13.40 -3.27 -6.95
C VAL A 39 13.24 -4.63 -6.28
N GLU A 40 12.61 -5.56 -6.98
CA GLU A 40 12.37 -6.92 -6.52
C GLU A 40 13.17 -7.91 -7.35
N PRO A 41 13.56 -9.09 -6.83
CA PRO A 41 14.04 -10.16 -7.70
C PRO A 41 12.92 -10.57 -8.69
N PRO A 42 13.22 -11.25 -9.81
CA PRO A 42 12.20 -11.69 -10.76
C PRO A 42 11.08 -12.55 -10.16
N GLY A 43 11.35 -13.24 -9.04
CA GLY A 43 10.36 -13.99 -8.26
C GLY A 43 9.53 -13.17 -7.27
N GLY A 44 9.76 -11.87 -7.16
CA GLY A 44 9.11 -10.96 -6.21
C GLY A 44 9.73 -10.97 -4.81
N ASP A 45 9.41 -9.93 -4.04
CA ASP A 45 9.78 -9.80 -2.62
C ASP A 45 9.13 -10.90 -1.77
N ASP A 46 9.83 -11.38 -0.73
CA ASP A 46 9.32 -12.39 0.19
C ASP A 46 8.02 -11.93 0.88
N LEU A 47 7.84 -10.62 1.12
CA LEU A 47 6.60 -10.05 1.67
C LEU A 47 5.36 -10.40 0.84
N ARG A 48 5.48 -10.64 -0.47
CA ARG A 48 4.36 -11.06 -1.33
C ARG A 48 3.76 -12.40 -0.91
N ARG A 49 4.54 -13.22 -0.19
CA ARG A 49 4.18 -14.57 0.28
C ARG A 49 3.87 -14.58 1.78
N GLU A 50 3.89 -13.43 2.44
CA GLU A 50 3.58 -13.32 3.86
C GLU A 50 2.09 -13.01 4.07
N PRO A 51 1.40 -13.71 4.98
CA PRO A 51 0.04 -13.40 5.36
C PRO A 51 -0.05 -12.05 6.12
N PRO A 52 -1.26 -11.50 6.33
CA PRO A 52 -2.55 -12.00 5.87
C PRO A 52 -2.80 -11.77 4.38
N PHE A 53 -3.61 -12.64 3.79
CA PHE A 53 -3.94 -12.63 2.38
C PHE A 53 -5.35 -12.12 2.12
N ALA A 54 -5.49 -11.13 1.25
CA ALA A 54 -6.78 -10.68 0.76
C ALA A 54 -7.52 -11.82 0.05
N GLN A 55 -8.82 -11.91 0.28
CA GLN A 55 -9.70 -12.90 -0.36
C GLN A 55 -9.24 -14.37 -0.17
N GLY A 56 -8.33 -14.64 0.78
CA GLY A 56 -7.75 -15.97 1.01
C GLY A 56 -6.81 -16.48 -0.11
N ARG A 57 -6.41 -15.61 -1.05
CA ARG A 57 -5.52 -15.97 -2.18
C ARG A 57 -4.06 -15.81 -1.77
N SER A 58 -3.19 -16.78 -2.06
CA SER A 58 -1.74 -16.70 -1.81
C SER A 58 -0.97 -16.80 -3.12
N ASP A 59 -1.24 -15.89 -4.05
CA ASP A 59 -0.71 -15.89 -5.42
C ASP A 59 0.47 -14.92 -5.66
N GLY A 60 0.87 -14.18 -4.62
CA GLY A 60 1.95 -13.19 -4.70
C GLY A 60 1.49 -11.76 -4.97
N GLU A 61 0.19 -11.52 -5.16
CA GLU A 61 -0.36 -10.17 -5.41
C GLU A 61 -1.39 -9.73 -4.36
N THR A 62 -1.75 -10.62 -3.44
CA THR A 62 -2.82 -10.42 -2.46
C THR A 62 -2.33 -10.36 -1.01
N SER A 63 -1.02 -10.31 -0.76
CA SER A 63 -0.49 -10.06 0.59
C SER A 63 -0.85 -8.65 1.05
N LEU A 64 -1.57 -8.55 2.17
CA LEU A 64 -1.93 -7.27 2.78
C LEU A 64 -0.70 -6.56 3.37
N SER A 65 0.30 -7.33 3.82
CA SER A 65 1.58 -6.80 4.31
C SER A 65 2.34 -6.10 3.19
N PHE A 66 2.46 -6.74 2.01
CA PHE A 66 3.07 -6.11 0.84
C PHE A 66 2.26 -4.90 0.37
N ALA A 67 0.93 -5.04 0.30
CA ALA A 67 0.03 -3.97 -0.15
C ALA A 67 0.12 -2.70 0.70
N TYR A 68 0.24 -2.85 2.02
CA TYR A 68 0.43 -1.71 2.92
C TYR A 68 1.84 -1.11 2.80
N LEU A 69 2.88 -1.95 2.92
CA LEU A 69 4.28 -1.51 3.00
C LEU A 69 4.87 -0.99 1.67
N ASN A 70 4.19 -1.23 0.54
CA ASN A 70 4.64 -0.76 -0.77
C ASN A 70 3.61 0.11 -1.49
N ALA A 71 2.53 0.54 -0.81
CA ALA A 71 1.60 1.52 -1.36
C ALA A 71 2.34 2.80 -1.80
N GLY A 72 2.01 3.30 -2.98
CA GLY A 72 2.59 4.50 -3.59
C GLY A 72 3.90 4.26 -4.37
N LYS A 73 4.57 3.12 -4.17
CA LYS A 73 5.84 2.81 -4.86
C LYS A 73 5.60 2.37 -6.30
N ARG A 74 6.60 2.61 -7.16
CA ARG A 74 6.72 1.96 -8.49
C ARG A 74 7.49 0.66 -8.32
N GLY A 75 6.94 -0.46 -8.79
CA GLY A 75 7.56 -1.78 -8.69
C GLY A 75 8.20 -2.24 -9.99
N ILE A 76 9.49 -2.59 -9.93
CA ILE A 76 10.23 -3.24 -11.02
C ILE A 76 10.85 -4.55 -10.53
N THR A 77 11.16 -5.44 -11.47
CA THR A 77 11.94 -6.65 -11.18
C THR A 77 13.31 -6.60 -11.81
N LEU A 78 14.34 -7.00 -11.08
CA LEU A 78 15.71 -7.03 -11.53
C LEU A 78 16.53 -8.06 -10.76
N ASP A 79 17.18 -8.98 -11.47
CA ASP A 79 18.12 -9.93 -10.88
C ASP A 79 19.51 -9.31 -10.70
N LEU A 80 19.80 -8.85 -9.48
CA LEU A 80 21.12 -8.28 -9.14
C LEU A 80 22.23 -9.33 -9.06
N THR A 81 21.92 -10.63 -9.12
CA THR A 81 22.92 -11.70 -9.09
C THR A 81 23.60 -11.91 -10.44
N CYS A 82 22.99 -11.46 -11.55
CA CYS A 82 23.58 -11.52 -12.88
C CYS A 82 24.25 -10.19 -13.29
N PRO A 83 25.27 -10.21 -14.18
CA PRO A 83 25.94 -8.98 -14.62
C PRO A 83 25.02 -7.96 -15.31
N ALA A 84 24.06 -8.44 -16.12
CA ALA A 84 23.13 -7.57 -16.84
C ALA A 84 22.24 -6.77 -15.87
N GLY A 85 21.67 -7.43 -14.86
CA GLY A 85 20.83 -6.77 -13.87
C GLY A 85 21.60 -5.76 -13.03
N ARG A 86 22.85 -6.06 -12.67
CA ARG A 86 23.73 -5.08 -12.00
C ARG A 86 24.01 -3.85 -12.85
N ASN A 87 24.29 -4.02 -14.13
CA ASN A 87 24.55 -2.89 -15.02
C ASN A 87 23.31 -1.98 -15.10
N LEU A 88 22.11 -2.56 -15.28
CA LEU A 88 20.86 -1.80 -15.26
C LEU A 88 20.62 -1.07 -13.93
N PHE A 89 20.92 -1.70 -12.80
CA PHE A 89 20.85 -1.06 -11.49
C PHE A 89 21.79 0.16 -11.40
N LEU A 90 23.02 0.03 -11.91
CA LEU A 90 24.00 1.11 -11.94
C LEU A 90 23.62 2.23 -12.92
N ASP A 91 22.87 1.93 -13.98
CA ASP A 91 22.33 2.93 -14.90
C ASP A 91 21.18 3.72 -14.25
N LEU A 92 20.31 3.05 -13.49
CA LEU A 92 19.28 3.70 -12.67
C LEU A 92 19.87 4.58 -11.57
N LEU A 93 21.02 4.18 -11.00
CA LEU A 93 21.70 4.89 -9.91
C LEU A 93 21.95 6.38 -10.22
N GLN A 94 22.21 6.71 -11.48
CA GLN A 94 22.48 8.09 -11.90
C GLN A 94 21.28 9.01 -11.71
N ARG A 95 20.08 8.44 -11.61
CA ARG A 95 18.80 9.15 -11.59
C ARG A 95 18.15 9.16 -10.22
N VAL A 96 18.83 8.67 -9.18
CA VAL A 96 18.27 8.62 -7.82
C VAL A 96 19.16 9.30 -6.78
N ASP A 97 18.53 9.69 -5.68
CA ASP A 97 19.17 10.35 -4.56
C ASP A 97 19.56 9.39 -3.45
N VAL A 98 18.76 8.33 -3.28
CA VAL A 98 18.88 7.38 -2.18
C VAL A 98 18.84 5.95 -2.72
N VAL A 99 19.71 5.09 -2.20
CA VAL A 99 19.56 3.64 -2.28
C VAL A 99 19.25 3.14 -0.88
N LEU A 100 18.14 2.42 -0.73
CA LEU A 100 17.70 1.81 0.52
C LEU A 100 17.87 0.30 0.43
N GLU A 101 18.64 -0.27 1.37
CA GLU A 101 18.92 -1.69 1.45
C GLU A 101 18.85 -2.19 2.90
N SER A 102 18.62 -3.48 3.09
CA SER A 102 18.47 -4.07 4.44
C SER A 102 19.17 -5.42 4.61
N SER A 103 20.25 -5.61 3.86
CA SER A 103 21.11 -6.77 3.89
C SER A 103 22.19 -6.63 4.97
N GLY A 104 22.76 -7.78 5.35
CA GLY A 104 23.91 -7.80 6.25
C GLY A 104 25.19 -7.33 5.54
N PRO A 105 26.30 -7.22 6.30
CA PRO A 105 27.59 -6.80 5.75
C PRO A 105 28.03 -7.67 4.55
N ASP A 106 28.79 -7.06 3.66
CA ASP A 106 29.36 -7.61 2.43
C ASP A 106 28.38 -8.06 1.35
N TYR A 107 27.06 -8.03 1.59
CA TYR A 107 26.10 -8.49 0.58
C TYR A 107 26.24 -7.69 -0.73
N LEU A 108 26.19 -6.37 -0.62
CA LEU A 108 26.38 -5.49 -1.77
C LEU A 108 27.80 -5.54 -2.32
N GLU A 109 28.82 -5.68 -1.47
CA GLU A 109 30.21 -5.84 -1.91
C GLU A 109 30.39 -7.09 -2.77
N LYS A 110 29.77 -8.22 -2.41
CA LYS A 110 29.79 -9.47 -3.20
C LYS A 110 29.10 -9.32 -4.55
N LEU A 111 28.16 -8.38 -4.66
CA LEU A 111 27.51 -8.03 -5.92
C LEU A 111 28.26 -6.93 -6.68
N ASN A 112 29.41 -6.43 -6.21
CA ASN A 112 30.06 -5.23 -6.77
C ASN A 112 29.12 -4.00 -6.81
N LEU A 113 28.25 -3.88 -5.80
CA LEU A 113 27.33 -2.77 -5.56
C LEU A 113 27.61 -2.10 -4.21
N GLY A 114 28.84 -2.24 -3.71
CA GLY A 114 29.30 -1.65 -2.45
C GLY A 114 29.31 -0.13 -2.45
N TYR A 115 29.40 0.48 -1.27
CA TYR A 115 29.30 1.95 -1.12
C TYR A 115 30.34 2.70 -1.95
N SER A 116 31.58 2.20 -2.01
CA SER A 116 32.64 2.78 -2.85
C SER A 116 32.25 2.80 -4.34
N VAL A 117 31.80 1.65 -4.87
CA VAL A 117 31.38 1.52 -6.28
C VAL A 117 30.20 2.43 -6.61
N LEU A 118 29.21 2.49 -5.72
CA LEU A 118 28.03 3.34 -5.93
C LEU A 118 28.40 4.83 -5.91
N THR A 119 29.24 5.26 -4.99
CA THR A 119 29.63 6.68 -4.87
C THR A 119 30.63 7.14 -5.92
N GLU A 120 31.45 6.25 -6.49
CA GLU A 120 32.25 6.54 -7.68
C GLU A 120 31.36 6.91 -8.89
N ARG A 121 30.20 6.26 -9.03
CA ARG A 121 29.23 6.55 -10.09
C ARG A 121 28.29 7.70 -9.77
N GLN A 122 27.88 7.84 -8.51
CA GLN A 122 26.99 8.91 -8.05
C GLN A 122 27.52 9.50 -6.72
N PRO A 123 28.40 10.52 -6.78
CA PRO A 123 29.02 11.12 -5.58
C PRO A 123 28.01 11.78 -4.61
N LYS A 124 26.81 12.08 -5.08
CA LYS A 124 25.71 12.67 -4.30
C LYS A 124 24.78 11.63 -3.67
N LEU A 125 25.06 10.34 -3.84
CA LEU A 125 24.18 9.26 -3.38
C LEU A 125 24.16 9.14 -1.85
N ILE A 126 22.97 8.99 -1.30
CA ILE A 126 22.78 8.55 0.08
C ILE A 126 22.52 7.04 0.05
N LEU A 127 23.44 6.24 0.59
CA LEU A 127 23.19 4.81 0.81
C LEU A 127 22.65 4.61 2.22
N VAL A 128 21.54 3.90 2.36
CA VAL A 128 20.94 3.55 3.65
C VAL A 128 21.00 2.05 3.82
N SER A 129 21.70 1.61 4.86
CA SER A 129 21.85 0.21 5.25
C SER A 129 21.10 -0.07 6.54
N LEU A 130 20.01 -0.84 6.47
CA LEU A 130 19.19 -1.24 7.62
C LEU A 130 19.47 -2.70 8.00
N SER A 131 20.44 -2.93 8.90
CA SER A 131 20.87 -4.27 9.28
C SER A 131 20.64 -4.56 10.77
N GLY A 132 20.66 -5.84 11.14
CA GLY A 132 20.27 -6.28 12.48
C GLY A 132 21.08 -5.64 13.61
N PHE A 133 22.41 -5.62 13.46
CA PHE A 133 23.37 -5.17 14.47
C PHE A 133 24.30 -4.06 13.96
N GLY A 134 24.03 -3.50 12.77
CA GLY A 134 24.91 -2.56 12.07
C GLY A 134 25.84 -3.25 11.08
N GLN A 135 26.46 -2.47 10.20
CA GLN A 135 27.42 -2.95 9.19
C GLN A 135 28.78 -3.31 9.79
N THR A 136 29.02 -2.98 11.06
CA THR A 136 30.28 -3.22 11.78
C THR A 136 30.05 -3.88 13.15
N GLY A 137 31.13 -4.33 13.79
CA GLY A 137 31.08 -4.95 15.12
C GLY A 137 30.93 -6.48 15.10
N PRO A 138 31.03 -7.14 16.28
CA PRO A 138 31.20 -8.59 16.39
C PRO A 138 29.95 -9.39 15.95
N TYR A 139 28.78 -8.78 15.98
CA TYR A 139 27.50 -9.43 15.63
C TYR A 139 26.95 -8.98 14.27
N SER A 140 27.71 -8.20 13.50
CA SER A 140 27.30 -7.65 12.20
C SER A 140 26.83 -8.73 11.22
N HIS A 141 27.42 -9.93 11.25
CA HIS A 141 27.03 -11.06 10.40
C HIS A 141 25.95 -11.98 11.00
N PHE A 142 25.39 -11.68 12.18
CA PHE A 142 24.38 -12.54 12.81
C PHE A 142 23.03 -12.43 12.11
N LYS A 143 22.29 -13.55 12.10
CA LYS A 143 20.89 -13.56 11.64
C LYS A 143 20.01 -12.82 12.65
N SER A 144 19.10 -12.01 12.12
CA SER A 144 18.39 -10.97 12.87
C SER A 144 16.93 -10.85 12.43
N PRO A 145 16.09 -11.89 12.62
CA PRO A 145 14.65 -11.68 12.65
C PRO A 145 14.31 -10.73 13.81
N ASP A 146 13.15 -10.06 13.73
CA ASP A 146 12.75 -9.00 14.67
C ASP A 146 12.98 -9.39 16.14
N ILE A 147 12.44 -10.54 16.55
CA ILE A 147 12.54 -11.04 17.93
C ILE A 147 13.97 -11.12 18.46
N VAL A 148 14.95 -11.44 17.62
CA VAL A 148 16.37 -11.51 18.02
C VAL A 148 16.93 -10.12 18.29
N THR A 149 16.63 -9.16 17.42
CA THR A 149 17.05 -7.76 17.62
C THR A 149 16.37 -7.13 18.83
N THR A 150 15.09 -7.43 19.04
CA THR A 150 14.32 -6.97 20.20
C THR A 150 14.85 -7.56 21.50
N ALA A 151 15.17 -8.86 21.52
CA ALA A 151 15.82 -9.50 22.67
C ALA A 151 17.18 -8.87 23.01
N MET A 152 18.01 -8.64 22.00
CA MET A 152 19.38 -8.11 22.18
C MET A 152 19.42 -6.59 22.47
N SER A 153 18.30 -5.88 22.30
CA SER A 153 18.22 -4.43 22.56
C SER A 153 18.08 -4.06 24.05
N GLY A 154 17.73 -5.03 24.89
CA GLY A 154 17.35 -4.79 26.30
C GLY A 154 15.87 -4.44 26.50
N LEU A 155 15.16 -4.00 25.45
CA LEU A 155 13.73 -3.65 25.53
C LEU A 155 12.86 -4.85 25.92
N LEU A 156 13.16 -6.04 25.40
CA LEU A 156 12.38 -7.23 25.71
C LEU A 156 12.42 -7.57 27.20
N TYR A 157 13.58 -7.38 27.86
CA TYR A 157 13.76 -7.73 29.28
C TYR A 157 12.78 -7.01 30.20
N VAL A 158 12.49 -5.74 29.90
CA VAL A 158 11.60 -4.86 30.68
C VAL A 158 10.14 -4.94 30.24
N SER A 159 9.81 -5.75 29.23
CA SER A 159 8.46 -5.86 28.66
C SER A 159 7.68 -7.05 29.22
N GLY A 160 6.44 -6.80 29.66
CA GLY A 160 5.50 -7.83 30.11
C GLY A 160 5.28 -7.90 31.61
N ASP A 161 4.61 -8.96 32.04
CA ASP A 161 4.30 -9.23 33.45
C ASP A 161 5.55 -9.72 34.22
N PRO A 162 5.77 -9.30 35.49
CA PRO A 162 6.90 -9.77 36.29
C PRO A 162 6.91 -11.29 36.51
N GLU A 163 5.75 -11.93 36.64
CA GLU A 163 5.60 -13.35 36.96
C GLU A 163 5.70 -14.26 35.72
N LEU A 164 5.67 -13.66 34.52
CA LEU A 164 5.78 -14.37 33.25
C LEU A 164 7.15 -14.14 32.59
N PRO A 165 7.53 -15.01 31.62
CA PRO A 165 8.65 -14.72 30.74
C PRO A 165 8.48 -13.38 30.03
N PRO A 166 9.59 -12.72 29.61
CA PRO A 166 9.54 -11.52 28.80
C PRO A 166 8.54 -11.62 27.65
N CYS A 167 7.65 -10.63 27.54
CA CYS A 167 6.58 -10.64 26.55
C CYS A 167 6.99 -9.78 25.34
N MET A 168 7.02 -10.42 24.17
CA MET A 168 7.35 -9.77 22.92
C MET A 168 6.19 -8.86 22.48
N PRO A 169 6.45 -7.57 22.14
CA PRO A 169 5.46 -6.73 21.47
C PRO A 169 4.96 -7.37 20.16
N PRO A 170 3.71 -7.15 19.75
CA PRO A 170 3.18 -7.72 18.52
C PRO A 170 3.89 -7.18 17.27
N GLU A 171 3.85 -7.98 16.20
CA GLU A 171 4.44 -7.66 14.89
C GLU A 171 5.97 -7.40 14.93
N THR A 172 6.48 -6.67 13.94
CA THR A 172 7.90 -6.40 13.73
C THR A 172 8.30 -5.00 14.18
N GLN A 173 8.04 -4.69 15.46
CA GLN A 173 8.28 -3.34 16.01
C GLN A 173 9.70 -2.83 15.74
N SER A 174 10.73 -3.68 15.86
CA SER A 174 12.11 -3.24 15.68
C SER A 174 12.36 -2.70 14.28
N TYR A 175 11.70 -3.27 13.26
CA TYR A 175 11.81 -2.83 11.87
C TYR A 175 11.19 -1.44 11.66
N TYR A 176 10.05 -1.17 12.29
CA TYR A 176 9.40 0.14 12.22
C TYR A 176 10.25 1.24 12.89
N TYR A 177 10.77 0.98 14.10
CA TYR A 177 11.65 1.94 14.79
C TYR A 177 12.90 2.25 13.97
N ALA A 178 13.60 1.22 13.50
CA ALA A 178 14.80 1.39 12.71
C ALA A 178 14.51 2.14 11.40
N SER A 179 13.39 1.83 10.74
CA SER A 179 12.93 2.52 9.54
C SER A 179 12.69 4.02 9.76
N LEU A 180 12.11 4.41 10.90
CA LEU A 180 11.91 5.82 11.23
C LEU A 180 13.23 6.56 11.45
N TYR A 181 14.19 5.95 12.15
CA TYR A 181 15.52 6.54 12.32
C TYR A 181 16.31 6.63 11.01
N ALA A 182 16.21 5.62 10.15
CA ALA A 182 16.81 5.64 8.84
C ALA A 182 16.24 6.77 7.97
N ALA A 183 14.90 6.91 7.92
CA ALA A 183 14.24 7.98 7.19
C ALA A 183 14.59 9.37 7.77
N TYR A 184 14.66 9.50 9.09
CA TYR A 184 15.17 10.70 9.76
C TYR A 184 16.59 11.05 9.31
N GLY A 185 17.48 10.05 9.27
CA GLY A 185 18.83 10.19 8.74
C GLY A 185 18.85 10.63 7.28
N VAL A 186 17.99 10.07 6.42
CA VAL A 186 17.86 10.47 5.01
C VAL A 186 17.53 11.95 4.88
N MET A 187 16.53 12.44 5.63
CA MET A 187 16.15 13.86 5.58
C MET A 187 17.31 14.78 5.98
N LEU A 188 18.04 14.43 7.04
CA LEU A 188 19.23 15.19 7.47
C LEU A 188 20.37 15.11 6.44
N ALA A 189 20.57 13.94 5.84
CA ALA A 189 21.59 13.73 4.82
C ALA A 189 21.29 14.49 3.54
N LEU A 190 20.02 14.56 3.12
CA LEU A 190 19.58 15.40 2.00
C LEU A 190 19.87 16.87 2.29
N TRP A 191 19.51 17.36 3.47
CA TRP A 191 19.82 18.73 3.88
C TRP A 191 21.32 19.03 3.88
N ARG A 192 22.14 18.16 4.48
CA ARG A 192 23.61 18.28 4.47
C ARG A 192 24.18 18.23 3.05
N ARG A 193 23.61 17.43 2.16
CA ARG A 193 24.04 17.28 0.77
C ARG A 193 23.80 18.55 -0.03
N GLU A 194 22.73 19.31 0.24
CA GLU A 194 22.52 20.62 -0.40
C GLU A 194 23.65 21.61 -0.06
N GLU A 195 24.20 21.53 1.17
CA GLU A 195 25.31 22.40 1.59
C GLU A 195 26.67 21.91 1.08
N GLN A 196 26.92 20.61 1.10
CA GLN A 196 28.26 20.03 0.88
C GLN A 196 28.44 19.40 -0.51
N GLY A 197 27.35 19.20 -1.25
CA GLY A 197 27.35 18.58 -2.58
C GLY A 197 27.77 17.11 -2.60
N LYS A 198 27.81 16.42 -1.45
CA LYS A 198 28.24 15.02 -1.31
C LYS A 198 27.21 14.19 -0.55
N GLY A 199 27.05 12.95 -0.99
CA GLY A 199 26.25 11.94 -0.32
C GLY A 199 26.94 11.34 0.91
N VAL A 200 26.27 10.40 1.56
CA VAL A 200 26.73 9.72 2.78
C VAL A 200 26.25 8.27 2.84
N HIS A 201 26.91 7.45 3.65
CA HIS A 201 26.42 6.14 4.06
C HIS A 201 25.77 6.24 5.44
N ILE A 202 24.50 5.84 5.55
CA ILE A 202 23.74 5.76 6.78
C ILE A 202 23.65 4.28 7.19
N ASP A 203 24.43 3.89 8.18
CA ASP A 203 24.36 2.57 8.81
C ASP A 203 23.39 2.61 10.00
N THR A 204 22.24 1.93 9.87
CA THR A 204 21.20 1.89 10.90
C THR A 204 21.09 0.49 11.49
N SER A 205 21.48 0.35 12.76
CA SER A 205 21.32 -0.89 13.53
C SER A 205 19.89 -1.00 14.07
N ILE A 206 19.19 -2.06 13.69
CA ILE A 206 17.84 -2.38 14.18
C ILE A 206 17.85 -2.59 15.70
N GLN A 207 18.83 -3.34 16.22
CA GLN A 207 18.99 -3.58 17.65
C GLN A 207 19.23 -2.28 18.43
N ALA A 208 20.13 -1.41 17.94
CA ALA A 208 20.43 -0.15 18.62
C ALA A 208 19.24 0.84 18.59
N SER A 209 18.43 0.80 17.52
CA SER A 209 17.24 1.65 17.37
C SER A 209 16.20 1.45 18.49
N LEU A 210 16.13 0.23 19.06
CA LEU A 210 15.28 -0.06 20.22
C LEU A 210 15.94 0.26 21.56
N ALA A 211 17.27 0.33 21.63
CA ALA A 211 17.98 0.61 22.87
C ALA A 211 17.91 2.09 23.29
N ILE A 212 17.44 2.97 22.41
CA ILE A 212 17.42 4.42 22.65
C ILE A 212 16.39 4.86 23.71
N HIS A 213 15.47 3.97 24.09
CA HIS A 213 14.48 4.25 25.13
C HIS A 213 15.16 4.52 26.47
N GLU A 214 14.84 5.66 27.10
CA GLU A 214 15.53 6.16 28.31
C GLU A 214 15.59 5.12 29.44
N HIS A 215 14.49 4.40 29.67
CA HIS A 215 14.35 3.43 30.74
C HIS A 215 15.01 2.08 30.45
N VAL A 216 15.58 1.91 29.25
CA VAL A 216 16.31 0.68 28.85
C VAL A 216 17.79 0.86 29.13
N ALA A 217 18.49 1.67 28.33
CA ALA A 217 19.94 1.80 28.43
C ALA A 217 20.37 2.97 29.33
N PHE A 218 19.69 4.11 29.24
CA PHE A 218 20.15 5.34 29.90
C PHE A 218 19.98 5.28 31.42
N THR A 219 18.82 4.88 31.95
CA THR A 219 18.60 4.76 33.41
C THR A 219 19.61 3.81 34.06
N TYR A 220 19.90 2.67 33.42
CA TYR A 220 20.93 1.76 33.92
C TYR A 220 22.32 2.39 33.88
N SER A 221 22.69 3.06 32.78
CA SER A 221 23.98 3.75 32.66
C SER A 221 24.15 4.89 33.65
N ALA A 222 23.08 5.64 33.96
CA ALA A 222 23.13 6.82 34.81
C ALA A 222 23.05 6.48 36.30
N GLU A 223 22.21 5.49 36.68
CA GLU A 223 21.91 5.20 38.10
C GLU A 223 22.36 3.79 38.55
N GLY A 224 22.80 2.92 37.64
CA GLY A 224 23.07 1.50 37.94
C GLY A 224 21.82 0.69 38.28
N LYS A 225 20.62 1.27 38.13
CA LYS A 225 19.35 0.63 38.47
C LYS A 225 18.85 -0.22 37.31
N LEU A 226 18.66 -1.50 37.58
CA LEU A 226 18.01 -2.42 36.66
C LEU A 226 16.49 -2.25 36.73
N VAL A 227 15.91 -1.68 35.67
CA VAL A 227 14.45 -1.61 35.51
C VAL A 227 13.91 -3.04 35.33
N LYS A 228 12.80 -3.34 36.02
CA LYS A 228 12.12 -4.64 35.98
C LYS A 228 10.77 -4.51 35.30
N ARG A 229 10.27 -5.65 34.80
CA ARG A 229 8.89 -5.81 34.34
C ARG A 229 7.91 -5.45 35.45
N ALA A 230 6.85 -4.74 35.08
CA ALA A 230 5.80 -4.28 36.00
C ALA A 230 4.38 -4.56 35.46
N GLY A 231 4.26 -5.38 34.41
CA GLY A 231 2.99 -5.54 33.70
C GLY A 231 2.49 -4.20 33.19
N SER A 232 1.22 -3.90 33.43
CA SER A 232 0.59 -2.64 33.03
C SER A 232 0.69 -1.53 34.09
N GLN A 233 1.27 -1.82 35.26
CA GLN A 233 1.35 -0.88 36.37
C GLN A 233 2.47 0.14 36.15
N HIS A 234 2.14 1.43 36.16
CA HIS A 234 3.14 2.50 36.11
C HIS A 234 4.08 2.45 37.33
N GLN A 235 5.35 2.77 37.12
CA GLN A 235 6.39 2.60 38.15
C GLN A 235 6.24 3.54 39.35
N HIS A 236 5.67 4.74 39.14
CA HIS A 236 5.67 5.81 40.15
C HIS A 236 4.29 6.29 40.59
N VAL A 237 3.23 5.86 39.93
CA VAL A 237 1.87 6.40 40.14
C VAL A 237 0.91 5.23 40.31
N ALA A 238 -0.05 5.37 41.23
CA ALA A 238 -1.22 4.51 41.29
C ALA A 238 -2.46 5.34 41.68
N PRO A 239 -3.64 5.05 41.08
CA PRO A 239 -3.81 4.15 39.96
C PRO A 239 -3.25 4.73 38.66
N ALA A 240 -2.51 3.89 37.95
CA ALA A 240 -1.95 4.13 36.62
C ALA A 240 -1.74 2.75 36.01
N ASN A 241 -2.84 2.13 35.60
CA ASN A 241 -2.94 0.72 35.23
C ASN A 241 -4.14 0.47 34.29
N LEU A 242 -4.26 -0.75 33.78
CA LEU A 242 -5.43 -1.24 33.05
C LEU A 242 -6.39 -1.93 34.02
N PHE A 243 -7.68 -1.60 33.94
CA PHE A 243 -8.74 -2.18 34.76
C PHE A 243 -9.88 -2.72 33.89
N ARG A 244 -10.46 -3.86 34.29
CA ARG A 244 -11.60 -4.45 33.57
C ARG A 244 -12.85 -3.58 33.67
N CYS A 245 -13.58 -3.53 32.56
CA CYS A 245 -14.93 -2.99 32.41
C CYS A 245 -15.87 -4.11 31.94
N GLN A 246 -17.18 -3.83 31.83
CA GLN A 246 -18.16 -4.82 31.35
C GLN A 246 -17.83 -5.38 29.94
N ASP A 247 -17.25 -4.55 29.08
CA ASP A 247 -17.05 -4.80 27.64
C ASP A 247 -15.59 -4.59 27.19
N GLY A 248 -14.63 -4.71 28.11
CA GLY A 248 -13.21 -4.60 27.79
C GLY A 248 -12.39 -4.06 28.96
N TYR A 249 -11.48 -3.14 28.67
CA TYR A 249 -10.58 -2.54 29.65
C TYR A 249 -10.56 -1.02 29.49
N ILE A 250 -10.26 -0.33 30.59
CA ILE A 250 -9.94 1.09 30.62
C ILE A 250 -8.51 1.28 31.12
N ALA A 251 -7.75 2.18 30.50
CA ALA A 251 -6.51 2.69 31.05
C ALA A 251 -6.86 3.89 31.94
N LEU A 252 -6.61 3.78 33.25
CA LEU A 252 -6.87 4.84 34.23
C LEU A 252 -5.55 5.36 34.79
N PHE A 253 -5.34 6.68 34.74
CA PHE A 253 -4.17 7.35 35.28
C PHE A 253 -4.59 8.51 36.21
N ALA A 254 -4.53 8.29 37.52
CA ALA A 254 -4.88 9.27 38.54
C ALA A 254 -3.71 9.57 39.49
N THR A 255 -3.12 10.74 39.31
CA THR A 255 -2.16 11.33 40.25
C THR A 255 -2.84 11.92 41.49
N HIS A 256 -2.06 12.46 42.43
CA HIS A 256 -2.55 13.14 43.64
C HIS A 256 -3.58 14.25 43.37
N ARG A 257 -3.52 14.89 42.20
CA ARG A 257 -4.51 15.91 41.80
C ARG A 257 -5.86 15.31 41.41
N HIS A 258 -5.82 14.12 40.81
CA HIS A 258 -7.00 13.44 40.30
C HIS A 258 -7.65 12.55 41.36
N TRP A 259 -6.88 12.09 42.36
CA TRP A 259 -7.36 11.16 43.39
C TRP A 259 -8.64 11.63 44.12
N PRO A 260 -8.73 12.87 44.64
CA PRO A 260 -9.97 13.33 45.27
C PRO A 260 -11.16 13.33 44.31
N ILE A 261 -10.94 13.71 43.05
CA ILE A 261 -11.98 13.74 42.01
C ILE A 261 -12.44 12.32 41.68
N LEU A 262 -11.51 11.36 41.63
CA LEU A 262 -11.83 9.95 41.40
C LEU A 262 -12.69 9.39 42.55
N LEU A 263 -12.40 9.76 43.81
CA LEU A 263 -13.21 9.36 44.96
C LEU A 263 -14.61 10.00 44.94
N GLU A 264 -14.75 11.23 44.44
CA GLU A 264 -16.08 11.83 44.21
C GLU A 264 -16.89 11.09 43.14
N ILE A 265 -16.24 10.55 42.11
CA ILE A 265 -16.89 9.75 41.06
C ILE A 265 -17.22 8.34 41.59
N TRP A 266 -16.36 7.79 42.45
CA TRP A 266 -16.57 6.51 43.12
C TRP A 266 -17.29 6.73 44.46
N GLU A 267 -18.57 7.08 44.38
CA GLU A 267 -19.38 7.51 45.53
C GLU A 267 -19.39 6.51 46.71
N ASP A 268 -19.30 5.21 46.42
CA ASP A 268 -19.31 4.11 47.38
C ASP A 268 -17.93 3.47 47.59
N HIS A 269 -16.86 4.26 47.49
CA HIS A 269 -15.51 3.78 47.76
C HIS A 269 -15.34 3.35 49.23
N PRO A 270 -14.42 2.40 49.53
CA PRO A 270 -14.13 1.98 50.89
C PRO A 270 -13.73 3.17 51.78
N PRO A 271 -14.34 3.37 52.96
CA PRO A 271 -14.06 4.53 53.84
C PRO A 271 -12.58 4.67 54.24
N GLU A 272 -11.81 3.59 54.21
CA GLU A 272 -10.38 3.61 54.46
C GLU A 272 -9.62 4.48 53.45
N LEU A 273 -10.17 4.73 52.26
CA LEU A 273 -9.56 5.57 51.22
C LEU A 273 -9.70 7.08 51.50
N ASP A 274 -10.55 7.48 52.45
CA ASP A 274 -10.65 8.87 52.94
C ASP A 274 -9.46 9.28 53.82
N ASP A 275 -8.66 8.33 54.30
CA ASP A 275 -7.47 8.60 55.11
C ASP A 275 -6.48 9.51 54.33
N PRO A 276 -6.01 10.62 54.93
CA PRO A 276 -5.06 11.54 54.30
C PRO A 276 -3.81 10.90 53.70
N ARG A 277 -3.37 9.72 54.19
CA ARG A 277 -2.21 8.99 53.64
C ARG A 277 -2.37 8.68 52.15
N TRP A 278 -3.60 8.40 51.71
CA TRP A 278 -3.91 8.05 50.33
C TRP A 278 -3.87 9.23 49.36
N LYS A 279 -3.67 10.46 49.85
CA LYS A 279 -3.51 11.64 48.97
C LYS A 279 -2.20 11.59 48.17
N THR A 280 -1.18 10.89 48.67
CA THR A 280 0.14 10.85 48.02
C THR A 280 0.25 9.73 46.98
N ASP A 281 0.91 10.03 45.86
CA ASP A 281 1.18 9.05 44.80
C ASP A 281 2.03 7.88 45.32
N THR A 282 3.00 8.19 46.20
CA THR A 282 3.91 7.21 46.80
C THR A 282 3.17 6.17 47.64
N GLU A 283 2.26 6.59 48.50
CA GLU A 283 1.51 5.67 49.36
C GLU A 283 0.60 4.75 48.53
N ARG A 284 -0.13 5.31 47.56
CA ARG A 284 -0.97 4.52 46.66
C ARG A 284 -0.14 3.54 45.84
N ARG A 285 1.04 3.95 45.37
CA ARG A 285 1.93 3.07 44.60
C ARG A 285 2.50 1.95 45.45
N ALA A 286 2.90 2.22 46.70
CA ALA A 286 3.41 1.21 47.62
C ALA A 286 2.38 0.12 47.96
N HIS A 287 1.09 0.46 47.89
CA HIS A 287 -0.03 -0.45 48.17
C HIS A 287 -0.87 -0.77 46.91
N ALA A 288 -0.29 -0.67 45.72
CA ALA A 288 -1.01 -0.86 44.46
C ALA A 288 -1.69 -2.23 44.36
N ASP A 289 -1.06 -3.29 44.86
CA ASP A 289 -1.62 -4.65 44.82
C ASP A 289 -2.90 -4.80 45.64
N TRP A 290 -3.03 -4.00 46.71
CA TRP A 290 -4.25 -3.93 47.52
C TRP A 290 -5.29 -2.98 46.90
N LEU A 291 -4.84 -1.86 46.33
CA LEU A 291 -5.71 -0.83 45.78
C LEU A 291 -6.35 -1.23 44.44
N ASN A 292 -5.58 -1.89 43.58
CA ASN A 292 -5.99 -2.21 42.21
C ASN A 292 -7.25 -3.10 42.14
N PRO A 293 -7.41 -4.17 42.97
CA PRO A 293 -8.65 -4.95 42.99
C PRO A 293 -9.89 -4.14 43.37
N LEU A 294 -9.75 -3.17 44.28
CA LEU A 294 -10.86 -2.30 44.68
C LEU A 294 -11.27 -1.39 43.52
N LEU A 295 -10.30 -0.81 42.80
CA LEU A 295 -10.57 -0.02 41.60
C LEU A 295 -11.13 -0.87 40.46
N GLU A 296 -10.69 -2.13 40.31
CA GLU A 296 -11.26 -3.04 39.32
C GLU A 296 -12.73 -3.34 39.65
N SER A 297 -13.08 -3.52 40.93
CA SER A 297 -14.48 -3.67 41.35
C SER A 297 -15.34 -2.45 41.00
N PHE A 298 -14.76 -1.25 41.06
CA PHE A 298 -15.43 -0.01 40.68
C PHE A 298 -15.64 0.08 39.17
N THR A 299 -14.56 -0.09 38.41
CA THR A 299 -14.54 0.06 36.95
C THR A 299 -15.33 -1.03 36.23
N SER A 300 -15.37 -2.25 36.76
CA SER A 300 -16.12 -3.39 36.20
C SER A 300 -17.64 -3.18 36.16
N ARG A 301 -18.15 -2.16 36.87
CA ARG A 301 -19.58 -1.80 36.87
C ARG A 301 -20.01 -1.01 35.63
N TYR A 302 -19.07 -0.51 34.84
CA TYR A 302 -19.33 0.37 33.71
C TYR A 302 -18.91 -0.26 32.39
N LYS A 303 -19.50 0.19 31.29
CA LYS A 303 -18.89 0.03 29.97
C LYS A 303 -17.71 0.99 29.82
N LYS A 304 -16.69 0.58 29.06
CA LYS A 304 -15.44 1.33 28.94
C LYS A 304 -15.63 2.78 28.45
N GLU A 305 -16.50 2.99 27.46
CA GLU A 305 -16.80 4.32 26.91
C GLU A 305 -17.60 5.21 27.88
N GLU A 306 -18.59 4.64 28.56
CA GLU A 306 -19.42 5.36 29.52
C GLU A 306 -18.57 5.88 30.69
N LEU A 307 -17.67 5.03 31.21
CA LEU A 307 -16.72 5.41 32.25
C LEU A 307 -15.69 6.42 31.75
N ALA A 308 -15.14 6.24 30.55
CA ALA A 308 -14.18 7.19 29.97
C ALA A 308 -14.80 8.60 29.85
N HIS A 309 -16.03 8.72 29.35
CA HIS A 309 -16.73 10.00 29.30
C HIS A 309 -16.96 10.62 30.69
N LEU A 310 -17.33 9.80 31.68
CA LEU A 310 -17.53 10.27 33.06
C LEU A 310 -16.22 10.82 33.67
N LEU A 311 -15.13 10.06 33.54
CA LEU A 311 -13.81 10.44 34.03
C LEU A 311 -13.29 11.70 33.34
N GLN A 312 -13.32 11.73 32.00
CA GLN A 312 -12.83 12.86 31.21
C GLN A 312 -13.63 14.14 31.46
N LYS A 313 -14.96 14.04 31.62
CA LYS A 313 -15.81 15.19 31.96
C LYS A 313 -15.42 15.84 33.29
N ARG A 314 -14.82 15.08 34.21
CA ARG A 314 -14.33 15.56 35.52
C ARG A 314 -12.83 15.86 35.53
N GLY A 315 -12.14 15.69 34.39
CA GLY A 315 -10.70 15.94 34.27
C GLY A 315 -9.83 14.81 34.81
N VAL A 316 -10.35 13.60 34.98
CA VAL A 316 -9.56 12.41 35.35
C VAL A 316 -9.15 11.66 34.08
N PRO A 317 -7.84 11.46 33.82
CA PRO A 317 -7.39 10.69 32.67
C PRO A 317 -7.83 9.22 32.75
N GLY A 318 -8.83 8.87 31.96
CA GLY A 318 -9.32 7.50 31.79
C GLY A 318 -9.86 7.30 30.38
N LEU A 319 -9.32 6.35 29.64
CA LEU A 319 -9.70 6.08 28.24
C LEU A 319 -9.79 4.58 27.95
N PRO A 320 -10.67 4.18 27.02
CA PRO A 320 -10.86 2.78 26.67
C PRO A 320 -9.57 2.18 26.07
N VAL A 321 -9.36 0.89 26.34
CA VAL A 321 -8.42 0.08 25.55
C VAL A 321 -9.18 -0.38 24.30
N ASN A 322 -8.81 0.21 23.16
CA ASN A 322 -9.48 -0.01 21.88
C ASN A 322 -9.00 -1.31 21.23
N THR A 323 -9.94 -2.09 20.69
CA THR A 323 -9.62 -3.06 19.64
C THR A 323 -9.26 -2.32 18.35
N PRO A 324 -8.62 -2.96 17.35
CA PRO A 324 -8.41 -2.35 16.04
C PRO A 324 -9.71 -1.86 15.39
N SER A 325 -10.83 -2.58 15.59
CA SER A 325 -12.14 -2.16 15.08
C SER A 325 -12.69 -0.93 15.80
N ASP A 326 -12.52 -0.86 17.12
CA ASP A 326 -12.92 0.31 17.91
C ASP A 326 -12.15 1.55 17.45
N PHE A 327 -10.84 1.44 17.29
CA PHE A 327 -9.98 2.54 16.84
C PHE A 327 -10.36 3.04 15.44
N GLN A 328 -10.70 2.15 14.51
CA GLN A 328 -11.14 2.54 13.17
C GLN A 328 -12.51 3.24 13.15
N LYS A 329 -13.39 2.89 14.10
CA LYS A 329 -14.73 3.46 14.24
C LYS A 329 -14.78 4.70 15.14
N ASP A 330 -13.68 5.02 15.81
CA ASP A 330 -13.58 6.14 16.75
C ASP A 330 -13.91 7.47 16.04
N PRO A 331 -14.92 8.24 16.51
CA PRO A 331 -15.30 9.52 15.91
C PRO A 331 -14.16 10.54 15.82
N HIS A 332 -13.23 10.54 16.78
CA HIS A 332 -12.04 11.38 16.76
C HIS A 332 -11.09 10.98 15.64
N ILE A 333 -10.88 9.68 15.43
CA ILE A 333 -10.02 9.18 14.35
C ILE A 333 -10.63 9.43 12.97
N GLN A 334 -11.94 9.27 12.83
CA GLN A 334 -12.68 9.60 11.61
C GLN A 334 -12.60 11.10 11.29
N ALA A 335 -12.83 11.97 12.28
CA ALA A 335 -12.73 13.42 12.10
C ALA A 335 -11.32 13.90 11.74
N ARG A 336 -10.28 13.11 12.06
CA ARG A 336 -8.89 13.38 11.70
C ARG A 336 -8.46 12.76 10.36
N GLU A 337 -9.36 12.10 9.65
CA GLU A 337 -9.09 11.46 8.35
C GLU A 337 -7.80 10.62 8.39
N PHE A 338 -7.64 9.82 9.44
CA PHE A 338 -6.42 9.04 9.64
C PHE A 338 -6.28 7.89 8.64
N PHE A 339 -7.39 7.24 8.32
CA PHE A 339 -7.43 6.16 7.35
C PHE A 339 -7.66 6.72 5.93
N THR A 340 -6.96 6.14 4.95
CA THR A 340 -7.09 6.50 3.53
C THR A 340 -7.59 5.29 2.74
N SER A 341 -8.61 5.51 1.90
CA SER A 341 -9.08 4.51 0.92
C SER A 341 -8.06 4.29 -0.18
N VAL A 342 -7.79 3.04 -0.52
CA VAL A 342 -6.95 2.64 -1.65
C VAL A 342 -7.67 1.56 -2.44
N THR A 343 -7.64 1.67 -3.77
CA THR A 343 -8.15 0.63 -4.69
C THR A 343 -6.97 -0.04 -5.36
N HIS A 344 -6.75 -1.32 -5.09
CA HIS A 344 -5.68 -2.12 -5.68
C HIS A 344 -6.25 -3.11 -6.70
N PRO A 345 -5.58 -3.33 -7.85
CA PRO A 345 -6.12 -4.15 -8.94
C PRO A 345 -6.48 -5.58 -8.52
N GLU A 346 -5.66 -6.23 -7.70
CA GLU A 346 -5.88 -7.62 -7.27
C GLU A 346 -6.65 -7.78 -5.94
N ILE A 347 -6.63 -6.76 -5.09
CA ILE A 347 -7.17 -6.83 -3.71
C ILE A 347 -8.57 -6.22 -3.63
N GLY A 348 -8.85 -5.21 -4.47
CA GLY A 348 -10.04 -4.36 -4.38
C GLY A 348 -9.80 -3.13 -3.50
N GLU A 349 -10.90 -2.56 -2.99
CA GLU A 349 -10.85 -1.40 -2.10
C GLU A 349 -10.56 -1.80 -0.65
N TYR A 350 -9.62 -1.10 -0.02
CA TYR A 350 -9.30 -1.25 1.41
C TYR A 350 -8.93 0.10 2.04
N GLN A 351 -8.92 0.13 3.37
CA GLN A 351 -8.46 1.28 4.16
C GLN A 351 -7.09 0.98 4.74
N GLN A 352 -6.20 1.98 4.72
CA GLN A 352 -4.92 1.87 5.41
C GLN A 352 -4.62 3.11 6.26
N PRO A 353 -3.85 2.96 7.37
CA PRO A 353 -3.35 4.10 8.14
C PRO A 353 -2.52 5.04 7.28
N GLY A 354 -2.74 6.34 7.41
CA GLY A 354 -1.86 7.38 6.88
C GLY A 354 -0.72 7.71 7.84
N VAL A 355 0.16 8.63 7.44
CA VAL A 355 1.19 9.18 8.35
C VAL A 355 0.52 9.87 9.55
N PRO A 356 1.10 9.86 10.77
CA PRO A 356 0.43 10.32 11.99
C PRO A 356 0.39 11.85 12.18
N PHE A 357 0.62 12.64 11.13
CA PHE A 357 0.63 14.11 11.18
C PHE A 357 -0.04 14.73 9.95
N THR A 358 -0.29 16.04 10.02
CA THR A 358 -0.85 16.84 8.93
C THR A 358 0.09 18.00 8.63
N VAL A 359 0.18 18.39 7.37
CA VAL A 359 0.91 19.55 6.87
C VAL A 359 -0.13 20.55 6.39
N ASP A 360 -0.17 21.74 7.00
CA ASP A 360 -1.15 22.79 6.68
C ASP A 360 -2.62 22.31 6.66
N GLY A 361 -2.94 21.32 7.52
CA GLY A 361 -4.27 20.72 7.63
C GLY A 361 -4.53 19.53 6.71
N GLU A 362 -3.63 19.23 5.77
CA GLU A 362 -3.74 18.07 4.87
C GLU A 362 -2.85 16.91 5.34
N ARG A 363 -3.34 15.67 5.24
CA ARG A 363 -2.55 14.48 5.53
C ARG A 363 -1.86 13.99 4.25
N PRO A 364 -0.53 13.76 4.27
CA PRO A 364 0.13 13.06 3.17
C PRO A 364 -0.49 11.68 2.92
N LYS A 365 -0.69 11.35 1.65
CA LYS A 365 -1.37 10.13 1.18
C LYS A 365 -0.51 9.44 0.13
N PRO A 366 -0.54 8.11 0.03
CA PRO A 366 0.15 7.41 -1.04
C PRO A 366 -0.45 7.78 -2.39
N ALA A 367 0.40 7.97 -3.39
CA ALA A 367 -0.02 8.38 -4.73
C ALA A 367 -0.77 7.28 -5.51
N ALA A 368 -0.57 6.01 -5.12
CA ALA A 368 -1.08 4.83 -5.81
C ALA A 368 -1.23 3.65 -4.82
N PRO A 369 -1.95 2.57 -5.18
CA PRO A 369 -1.82 1.28 -4.48
C PRO A 369 -0.39 0.72 -4.58
N ALA A 370 -0.11 -0.37 -3.87
CA ALA A 370 1.14 -1.10 -4.10
C ALA A 370 1.20 -1.63 -5.55
N PRO A 371 2.41 -1.74 -6.12
CA PRO A 371 2.56 -2.19 -7.50
C PRO A 371 2.41 -3.71 -7.62
N THR A 372 1.78 -4.18 -8.70
CA THR A 372 1.88 -5.61 -9.06
C THR A 372 3.32 -5.96 -9.46
N LEU A 373 3.70 -7.23 -9.43
CA LEU A 373 5.07 -7.63 -9.71
C LEU A 373 5.50 -7.17 -11.12
N GLY A 374 6.59 -6.41 -11.19
CA GLY A 374 7.13 -5.88 -12.45
C GLY A 374 6.23 -4.90 -13.19
N GLN A 375 5.20 -4.33 -12.53
CA GLN A 375 4.22 -3.43 -13.16
C GLN A 375 4.87 -2.30 -13.95
N HIS A 376 6.00 -1.78 -13.47
CA HIS A 376 6.66 -0.60 -14.04
C HIS A 376 7.94 -0.95 -14.81
N ASN A 377 8.18 -2.23 -15.18
CA ASN A 377 9.37 -2.62 -15.95
C ASN A 377 9.48 -1.84 -17.27
N GLU A 378 8.42 -1.81 -18.09
CA GLU A 378 8.40 -1.08 -19.39
C GLU A 378 8.56 0.44 -19.19
N GLU A 379 7.96 0.99 -18.14
CA GLU A 379 8.05 2.42 -17.86
C GLU A 379 9.47 2.82 -17.43
N VAL A 380 10.04 2.13 -16.46
CA VAL A 380 11.37 2.46 -15.92
C VAL A 380 12.47 2.09 -16.91
N PHE A 381 12.50 0.86 -17.42
CA PHE A 381 13.56 0.42 -18.32
C PHE A 381 13.38 0.98 -19.73
N GLY A 382 12.15 1.01 -20.25
CA GLY A 382 11.89 1.47 -21.60
C GLY A 382 11.93 2.99 -21.74
N GLN A 383 11.26 3.73 -20.86
CA GLN A 383 11.13 5.19 -21.01
C GLN A 383 12.24 5.96 -20.30
N GLU A 384 12.77 5.47 -19.17
CA GLU A 384 13.84 6.19 -18.46
C GLU A 384 15.25 5.75 -18.86
N LEU A 385 15.45 4.49 -19.25
CA LEU A 385 16.75 4.00 -19.75
C LEU A 385 16.81 3.86 -21.27
N ASP A 386 15.76 4.29 -21.98
CA ASP A 386 15.67 4.26 -23.45
C ASP A 386 15.89 2.86 -24.06
N LEU A 387 15.49 1.80 -23.35
CA LEU A 387 15.55 0.42 -23.87
C LEU A 387 14.35 0.14 -24.78
N ASP A 388 14.62 -0.36 -25.98
CA ASP A 388 13.55 -0.76 -26.90
C ASP A 388 12.88 -2.07 -26.45
N GLN A 389 11.72 -2.37 -27.03
CA GLN A 389 10.95 -3.58 -26.71
C GLN A 389 11.77 -4.85 -26.95
N GLN A 390 12.65 -4.88 -27.95
CA GLN A 390 13.46 -6.05 -28.26
C GLN A 390 14.48 -6.33 -27.15
N ALA A 391 15.11 -5.29 -26.61
CA ALA A 391 16.02 -5.39 -25.47
C ALA A 391 15.26 -5.84 -24.21
N LEU A 392 14.06 -5.29 -23.96
CA LEU A 392 13.22 -5.70 -22.83
C LEU A 392 12.81 -7.18 -22.93
N ASP A 393 12.37 -7.63 -24.10
CA ASP A 393 11.99 -9.02 -24.34
C ASP A 393 13.19 -9.97 -24.15
N HIS A 394 14.38 -9.55 -24.61
CA HIS A 394 15.60 -10.32 -24.42
C HIS A 394 15.97 -10.44 -22.94
N LEU A 395 15.98 -9.34 -22.19
CA LEU A 395 16.25 -9.33 -20.75
C LEU A 395 15.26 -10.20 -19.96
N ALA A 396 13.97 -10.17 -20.35
CA ALA A 396 12.96 -11.04 -19.76
C ALA A 396 13.21 -12.52 -20.08
N SER A 397 13.57 -12.84 -21.33
CA SER A 397 13.86 -14.21 -21.76
C SER A 397 15.08 -14.82 -21.07
N GLU A 398 16.06 -13.99 -20.71
CA GLU A 398 17.26 -14.37 -19.95
C GLU A 398 17.01 -14.45 -18.44
N GLY A 399 15.80 -14.11 -17.97
CA GLY A 399 15.46 -14.09 -16.55
C GLY A 399 16.07 -12.93 -15.77
N VAL A 400 16.63 -11.92 -16.44
CA VAL A 400 17.19 -10.71 -15.80
C VAL A 400 16.10 -9.89 -15.13
N MET A 401 14.88 -9.92 -15.69
CA MET A 401 13.68 -9.35 -15.10
C MET A 401 12.49 -10.28 -15.37
N SER A 402 11.41 -10.12 -14.62
CA SER A 402 10.16 -10.81 -14.93
C SER A 402 9.58 -10.28 -16.25
N ALA A 403 9.02 -11.19 -17.05
CA ALA A 403 8.11 -10.80 -18.12
C ALA A 403 6.89 -10.12 -17.49
N GLN A 404 6.41 -9.02 -18.07
CA GLN A 404 5.21 -8.35 -17.58
C GLN A 404 4.06 -9.36 -17.45
N SER A 405 3.58 -9.58 -16.23
CA SER A 405 2.32 -10.30 -15.97
C SER A 405 1.15 -9.38 -16.27
N THR A 406 1.01 -8.98 -17.53
CA THR A 406 -0.26 -8.47 -18.01
C THR A 406 -0.84 -9.55 -18.88
N ASN A 407 -2.08 -9.98 -18.60
CA ASN A 407 -2.83 -10.91 -19.45
C ASN A 407 -3.26 -10.20 -20.75
N GLN A 408 -2.35 -9.42 -21.35
CA GLN A 408 -2.49 -8.73 -22.62
C GLN A 408 -2.14 -9.67 -23.76
N ILE A 409 -2.71 -10.88 -23.75
CA ILE A 409 -2.53 -11.85 -24.83
C ILE A 409 -3.00 -11.29 -26.19
N LEU A 410 -3.81 -10.22 -26.16
CA LEU A 410 -4.27 -9.48 -27.33
C LEU A 410 -3.60 -8.09 -27.47
N LYS A 411 -2.46 -7.79 -26.81
CA LYS A 411 -1.72 -6.53 -27.01
C LYS A 411 -1.43 -6.34 -28.50
N GLY A 412 -1.72 -5.16 -29.02
CA GLY A 412 -1.53 -4.84 -30.45
C GLY A 412 -2.65 -5.28 -31.37
N ILE A 413 -3.65 -6.02 -30.89
CA ILE A 413 -4.85 -6.38 -31.67
C ILE A 413 -5.86 -5.24 -31.60
N ARG A 414 -6.25 -4.69 -32.76
CA ARG A 414 -7.31 -3.68 -32.89
C ARG A 414 -8.60 -4.28 -33.44
N ILE A 415 -9.72 -3.96 -32.79
CA ILE A 415 -11.04 -4.51 -33.12
C ILE A 415 -12.06 -3.39 -33.30
N ILE A 416 -12.73 -3.36 -34.44
CA ILE A 416 -13.86 -2.45 -34.70
C ILE A 416 -15.15 -3.15 -34.25
N ALA A 417 -15.91 -2.55 -33.35
CA ALA A 417 -17.10 -3.14 -32.76
C ALA A 417 -18.39 -2.43 -33.19
N PHE A 418 -19.19 -3.08 -34.04
CA PHE A 418 -20.56 -2.71 -34.41
C PHE A 418 -21.54 -3.45 -33.51
N THR A 419 -21.62 -3.01 -32.26
CA THR A 419 -22.31 -3.75 -31.21
C THR A 419 -23.43 -2.95 -30.56
N ASN A 420 -24.49 -3.63 -30.14
CA ASN A 420 -25.65 -3.02 -29.45
C ASN A 420 -26.10 -3.90 -28.26
N ALA A 421 -26.53 -3.26 -27.18
CA ALA A 421 -27.06 -3.87 -25.97
C ALA A 421 -26.04 -4.76 -25.23
N TYR A 422 -26.29 -6.08 -25.11
CA TYR A 422 -25.57 -6.91 -24.14
C TYR A 422 -24.46 -7.77 -24.75
N ALA A 423 -24.81 -8.79 -25.56
CA ALA A 423 -23.87 -9.83 -25.98
C ALA A 423 -22.65 -9.30 -26.76
N GLY A 424 -22.88 -8.40 -27.73
CA GLY A 424 -21.81 -7.77 -28.52
C GLY A 424 -20.89 -6.89 -27.66
N PRO A 425 -21.44 -5.90 -26.93
CA PRO A 425 -20.63 -5.05 -26.05
C PRO A 425 -19.85 -5.84 -25.01
N TYR A 426 -20.48 -6.82 -24.35
CA TYR A 426 -19.82 -7.67 -23.35
C TYR A 426 -18.65 -8.47 -23.95
N ALA A 427 -18.79 -9.02 -25.16
CA ALA A 427 -17.68 -9.64 -25.87
C ALA A 427 -16.54 -8.64 -26.15
N GLY A 428 -16.88 -7.42 -26.56
CA GLY A 428 -15.90 -6.34 -26.73
C GLY A 428 -15.16 -5.99 -25.43
N ARG A 429 -15.88 -5.89 -24.31
CA ARG A 429 -15.28 -5.70 -22.98
C ARG A 429 -14.31 -6.83 -22.62
N LEU A 430 -14.69 -8.09 -22.82
CA LEU A 430 -13.81 -9.22 -22.52
C LEU A 430 -12.51 -9.15 -23.32
N LEU A 431 -12.58 -8.80 -24.61
CA LEU A 431 -11.41 -8.65 -25.47
C LEU A 431 -10.54 -7.46 -25.03
N ALA A 432 -11.16 -6.33 -24.67
CA ALA A 432 -10.44 -5.17 -24.14
C ALA A 432 -9.73 -5.49 -22.82
N GLN A 433 -10.37 -6.25 -21.93
CA GLN A 433 -9.77 -6.71 -20.67
C GLN A 433 -8.53 -7.59 -20.87
N HIS A 434 -8.40 -8.25 -22.02
CA HIS A 434 -7.24 -9.07 -22.39
C HIS A 434 -6.26 -8.34 -23.34
N GLY A 435 -6.34 -7.00 -23.39
CA GLY A 435 -5.34 -6.14 -24.05
C GLY A 435 -5.66 -5.69 -25.47
N ALA A 436 -6.81 -6.05 -26.05
CA ALA A 436 -7.18 -5.59 -27.38
C ALA A 436 -7.65 -4.12 -27.36
N GLU A 437 -7.30 -3.35 -28.39
CA GLU A 437 -7.89 -2.03 -28.64
C GLU A 437 -9.26 -2.19 -29.29
N VAL A 438 -10.32 -2.22 -28.50
CA VAL A 438 -11.70 -2.33 -29.00
C VAL A 438 -12.30 -0.93 -29.19
N ILE A 439 -12.79 -0.66 -30.40
CA ILE A 439 -13.37 0.62 -30.82
C ILE A 439 -14.83 0.40 -31.20
N LYS A 440 -15.75 0.78 -30.31
CA LYS A 440 -17.19 0.76 -30.57
C LYS A 440 -17.57 1.88 -31.52
N VAL A 441 -18.27 1.53 -32.61
CA VAL A 441 -18.79 2.49 -33.59
C VAL A 441 -20.28 2.71 -33.38
N GLU A 442 -20.67 3.97 -33.20
CA GLU A 442 -22.06 4.40 -33.00
C GLU A 442 -22.40 5.58 -33.92
N SER A 443 -23.67 5.97 -34.03
CA SER A 443 -24.08 7.14 -34.81
C SER A 443 -24.97 8.08 -33.99
N ALA A 444 -24.53 9.33 -33.86
CA ALA A 444 -25.27 10.40 -33.17
C ALA A 444 -26.59 10.79 -33.88
N THR A 445 -26.74 10.41 -35.15
CA THR A 445 -27.95 10.69 -35.96
C THR A 445 -28.93 9.51 -36.01
N GLY A 446 -28.74 8.53 -35.11
CA GLY A 446 -29.51 7.30 -34.99
C GLY A 446 -28.61 6.08 -35.07
N GLY A 447 -28.75 5.17 -34.11
CA GLY A 447 -27.87 4.00 -33.94
C GLY A 447 -26.91 4.08 -32.76
N LEU A 448 -27.28 4.82 -31.71
CA LEU A 448 -26.65 4.69 -30.39
C LEU A 448 -27.00 3.33 -29.76
N ASP A 449 -26.12 2.85 -28.89
CA ASP A 449 -26.41 1.67 -28.10
C ASP A 449 -27.66 1.88 -27.23
N THR A 450 -28.55 0.89 -27.25
CA THR A 450 -29.83 0.93 -26.52
C THR A 450 -29.63 1.21 -25.03
N PHE A 451 -28.55 0.69 -24.43
CA PHE A 451 -28.28 0.90 -23.02
C PHE A 451 -27.91 2.34 -22.67
N ARG A 452 -27.46 3.18 -23.61
CA ARG A 452 -27.23 4.61 -23.33
C ARG A 452 -28.50 5.32 -22.87
N HIS A 453 -29.66 4.86 -23.32
CA HIS A 453 -30.95 5.44 -22.96
C HIS A 453 -31.49 5.01 -21.59
N PHE A 454 -30.76 4.16 -20.85
CA PHE A 454 -31.20 3.68 -19.53
C PHE A 454 -30.65 4.57 -18.38
N GLY A 455 -29.80 5.54 -18.69
CA GLY A 455 -29.29 6.55 -17.76
C GLY A 455 -30.22 7.77 -17.66
N LYS A 456 -29.87 8.70 -16.76
CA LYS A 456 -30.52 10.03 -16.71
C LYS A 456 -30.13 10.90 -17.92
N ASP A 457 -28.96 10.63 -18.47
CA ASP A 457 -28.39 11.17 -19.69
C ASP A 457 -27.66 10.03 -20.45
N LEU A 458 -27.13 10.31 -21.64
CA LEU A 458 -26.58 9.29 -22.55
C LEU A 458 -25.33 8.56 -22.02
N ASP A 459 -24.62 9.13 -21.04
CA ASP A 459 -23.35 8.61 -20.52
C ASP A 459 -23.43 8.19 -19.05
N SER A 460 -24.59 8.33 -18.39
CA SER A 460 -24.82 7.93 -16.99
C SER A 460 -25.47 6.56 -16.82
N SER A 461 -25.69 5.81 -17.90
CA SER A 461 -26.26 4.47 -17.82
C SER A 461 -25.26 3.48 -17.23
N ALA A 462 -25.55 2.98 -16.02
CA ALA A 462 -24.77 1.93 -15.37
C ALA A 462 -24.65 0.66 -16.24
N ARG A 463 -25.72 0.32 -16.97
CA ARG A 463 -25.76 -0.83 -17.88
C ARG A 463 -24.83 -0.65 -19.08
N PHE A 464 -24.78 0.57 -19.62
CA PHE A 464 -23.87 0.88 -20.73
C PHE A 464 -22.42 0.82 -20.27
N ILE A 465 -22.12 1.44 -19.12
CA ILE A 465 -20.78 1.46 -18.52
C ILE A 465 -20.32 0.02 -18.28
N GLU A 466 -21.12 -0.79 -17.58
CA GLU A 466 -20.79 -2.18 -17.27
C GLU A 466 -20.44 -2.99 -18.52
N CYS A 467 -21.21 -2.90 -19.60
CA CYS A 467 -20.97 -3.70 -20.79
C CYS A 467 -19.86 -3.17 -21.70
N ASN A 468 -19.35 -1.95 -21.49
CA ASN A 468 -18.35 -1.32 -22.37
C ASN A 468 -17.09 -0.83 -21.61
N LEU A 469 -16.84 -1.32 -20.40
CA LEU A 469 -15.61 -1.02 -19.65
C LEU A 469 -14.36 -1.34 -20.50
N GLY A 470 -13.44 -0.38 -20.59
CA GLY A 470 -12.19 -0.51 -21.36
C GLY A 470 -12.36 -0.39 -22.88
N VAL A 471 -13.57 -0.17 -23.39
CA VAL A 471 -13.85 -0.02 -24.83
C VAL A 471 -13.85 1.45 -25.22
N ARG A 472 -13.16 1.80 -26.31
CA ARG A 472 -13.16 3.17 -26.89
C ARG A 472 -14.44 3.39 -27.67
N SER A 473 -14.94 4.63 -27.73
CA SER A 473 -16.14 4.98 -28.51
C SER A 473 -15.80 5.92 -29.67
N LEU A 474 -16.42 5.70 -30.82
CA LEU A 474 -16.30 6.49 -32.03
C LEU A 474 -17.69 6.74 -32.63
N THR A 475 -18.08 8.00 -32.82
CA THR A 475 -19.35 8.35 -33.47
C THR A 475 -19.16 8.66 -34.95
N VAL A 476 -19.75 7.85 -35.83
CA VAL A 476 -19.71 8.02 -37.30
C VAL A 476 -21.08 7.72 -37.91
N ASN A 477 -21.57 8.61 -38.78
CA ASN A 477 -22.81 8.38 -39.53
C ASN A 477 -22.58 7.42 -40.70
N LEU A 478 -22.88 6.14 -40.50
CA LEU A 478 -22.71 5.08 -41.51
C LEU A 478 -23.70 5.15 -42.68
N LYS A 479 -24.72 6.02 -42.63
CA LYS A 479 -25.61 6.27 -43.77
C LYS A 479 -25.04 7.29 -44.75
N HIS A 480 -24.01 8.02 -44.34
CA HIS A 480 -23.31 8.96 -45.21
C HIS A 480 -22.11 8.26 -45.86
N PRO A 481 -21.88 8.39 -47.19
CA PRO A 481 -20.75 7.74 -47.86
C PRO A 481 -19.39 8.01 -47.20
N ALA A 482 -19.15 9.25 -46.76
CA ALA A 482 -17.92 9.60 -46.04
C ALA A 482 -17.75 8.84 -44.71
N GLY A 483 -18.85 8.48 -44.03
CA GLY A 483 -18.78 7.68 -42.80
C GLY A 483 -18.36 6.23 -43.07
N VAL A 484 -18.87 5.64 -44.16
CA VAL A 484 -18.44 4.32 -44.63
C VAL A 484 -16.94 4.33 -44.96
N GLU A 485 -16.46 5.37 -45.63
CA GLU A 485 -15.03 5.50 -45.97
C GLU A 485 -14.12 5.69 -44.74
N ILE A 486 -14.60 6.34 -43.66
CA ILE A 486 -13.88 6.41 -42.38
C ILE A 486 -13.72 5.01 -41.79
N ILE A 487 -14.79 4.20 -41.80
CA ILE A 487 -14.72 2.83 -41.29
C ILE A 487 -13.78 1.98 -42.13
N LYS A 488 -13.84 2.06 -43.47
CA LYS A 488 -12.89 1.33 -44.32
C LYS A 488 -11.44 1.69 -44.00
N LYS A 489 -11.12 2.98 -43.81
CA LYS A 489 -9.79 3.40 -43.36
C LYS A 489 -9.40 2.85 -41.99
N LEU A 490 -10.35 2.74 -41.07
CA LEU A 490 -10.09 2.09 -39.78
C LEU A 490 -9.87 0.58 -39.96
N THR A 491 -10.61 -0.07 -40.86
CA THR A 491 -10.46 -1.50 -41.20
C THR A 491 -9.09 -1.80 -41.79
N SER A 492 -8.50 -0.90 -42.59
CA SER A 492 -7.15 -1.11 -43.15
C SER A 492 -6.03 -1.18 -42.10
N CYS A 493 -6.30 -0.75 -40.87
CA CYS A 493 -5.36 -0.81 -39.75
C CYS A 493 -5.94 -1.49 -38.50
N SER A 494 -6.91 -2.39 -38.70
CA SER A 494 -7.52 -3.20 -37.64
C SER A 494 -7.43 -4.69 -37.99
N ASP A 495 -7.38 -5.55 -36.98
CA ASP A 495 -7.22 -7.00 -37.12
C ASP A 495 -8.57 -7.73 -37.16
N ALA A 496 -9.59 -7.17 -36.51
CA ALA A 496 -10.91 -7.77 -36.50
C ALA A 496 -12.08 -6.77 -36.54
N VAL A 497 -13.23 -7.29 -36.96
CA VAL A 497 -14.55 -6.64 -36.85
C VAL A 497 -15.45 -7.54 -36.01
N LEU A 498 -16.07 -6.96 -34.99
CA LEU A 498 -17.05 -7.61 -34.10
C LEU A 498 -18.43 -7.00 -34.34
N GLU A 499 -19.43 -7.82 -34.65
CA GLU A 499 -20.82 -7.36 -34.76
C GLU A 499 -21.84 -8.29 -34.09
N ASN A 500 -22.95 -7.72 -33.62
CA ASN A 500 -24.12 -8.48 -33.17
C ASN A 500 -25.43 -7.99 -33.80
N PHE A 501 -25.36 -7.40 -34.99
CA PHE A 501 -26.55 -6.98 -35.72
C PHE A 501 -27.27 -8.17 -36.35
N ARG A 502 -28.49 -7.91 -36.85
CA ARG A 502 -29.20 -8.89 -37.68
C ARG A 502 -28.39 -9.14 -38.97
N PRO A 503 -28.38 -10.37 -39.49
CA PRO A 503 -27.67 -10.68 -40.73
C PRO A 503 -28.00 -9.70 -41.87
N GLY A 504 -26.97 -9.24 -42.57
CA GLY A 504 -27.08 -8.31 -43.71
C GLY A 504 -27.24 -6.83 -43.35
N VAL A 505 -27.19 -6.43 -42.07
CA VAL A 505 -27.17 -5.00 -41.71
C VAL A 505 -25.90 -4.31 -42.21
N LEU A 506 -24.72 -4.84 -41.89
CA LEU A 506 -23.45 -4.24 -42.35
C LEU A 506 -23.28 -4.29 -43.87
N THR A 507 -23.72 -5.37 -44.53
CA THR A 507 -23.71 -5.47 -46.00
C THR A 507 -24.51 -4.34 -46.66
N ARG A 508 -25.70 -4.02 -46.13
CA ARG A 508 -26.51 -2.90 -46.65
C ARG A 508 -25.88 -1.53 -46.42
N LEU A 509 -24.94 -1.43 -45.50
CA LEU A 509 -24.17 -0.21 -45.22
C LEU A 509 -22.86 -0.15 -46.04
N GLY A 510 -22.59 -1.13 -46.92
CA GLY A 510 -21.34 -1.20 -47.69
C GLY A 510 -20.13 -1.62 -46.85
N LEU A 511 -20.38 -2.32 -45.74
CA LEU A 511 -19.39 -2.84 -44.79
C LEU A 511 -19.57 -4.36 -44.59
N GLY A 512 -20.02 -5.06 -45.64
CA GLY A 512 -20.10 -6.52 -45.63
C GLY A 512 -18.72 -7.15 -45.70
N GLU A 513 -18.67 -8.47 -45.61
CA GLU A 513 -17.39 -9.18 -45.62
C GLU A 513 -16.59 -9.00 -46.90
N GLU A 514 -17.25 -8.99 -48.07
CA GLU A 514 -16.56 -8.75 -49.33
C GLU A 514 -15.92 -7.35 -49.35
N GLU A 515 -16.65 -6.31 -48.93
CA GLU A 515 -16.15 -4.95 -48.89
C GLU A 515 -15.02 -4.76 -47.86
N LEU A 516 -15.14 -5.38 -46.68
CA LEU A 516 -14.11 -5.31 -45.65
C LEU A 516 -12.83 -6.05 -46.07
N ARG A 517 -12.97 -7.22 -46.72
CA ARG A 517 -11.82 -8.00 -47.21
C ARG A 517 -11.12 -7.37 -48.41
N GLN A 518 -11.83 -6.58 -49.22
CA GLN A 518 -11.19 -5.76 -50.26
C GLN A 518 -10.22 -4.73 -49.66
N VAL A 519 -10.53 -4.22 -48.47
CA VAL A 519 -9.70 -3.22 -47.79
C VAL A 519 -8.60 -3.86 -46.95
N ASN A 520 -8.93 -4.95 -46.23
CA ASN A 520 -7.97 -5.74 -45.47
C ASN A 520 -8.26 -7.23 -45.68
N PRO A 521 -7.50 -7.92 -46.57
CA PRO A 521 -7.71 -9.34 -46.84
C PRO A 521 -7.56 -10.23 -45.61
N GLY A 522 -6.76 -9.81 -44.62
CA GLY A 522 -6.49 -10.54 -43.38
C GLY A 522 -7.49 -10.30 -42.25
N ILE A 523 -8.51 -9.45 -42.47
CA ILE A 523 -9.47 -9.10 -41.41
C ILE A 523 -10.24 -10.34 -40.91
N ILE A 524 -10.33 -10.48 -39.59
CA ILE A 524 -11.16 -11.49 -38.93
C ILE A 524 -12.54 -10.88 -38.66
N ILE A 525 -13.62 -11.57 -39.01
CA ILE A 525 -14.98 -11.07 -38.82
C ILE A 525 -15.70 -11.98 -37.82
N LEU A 526 -15.95 -11.46 -36.61
CA LEU A 526 -16.73 -12.11 -35.57
C LEU A 526 -18.17 -11.62 -35.62
N ARG A 527 -19.10 -12.53 -35.84
CA ARG A 527 -20.53 -12.24 -35.89
C ARG A 527 -21.29 -13.00 -34.82
N LEU A 528 -22.14 -12.29 -34.09
CA LEU A 528 -22.96 -12.82 -33.01
C LEU A 528 -24.46 -12.55 -33.24
N PRO A 529 -25.05 -12.96 -34.39
CA PRO A 529 -26.49 -12.84 -34.60
C PRO A 529 -27.25 -13.81 -33.69
N GLY A 530 -28.38 -13.38 -33.13
CA GLY A 530 -29.07 -14.16 -32.09
C GLY A 530 -29.58 -15.55 -32.50
N LEU A 531 -29.77 -15.83 -33.79
CA LEU A 531 -30.16 -17.16 -34.31
C LEU A 531 -29.21 -17.69 -35.40
N GLY A 532 -27.97 -17.20 -35.44
CA GLY A 532 -26.99 -17.59 -36.47
C GLY A 532 -27.20 -16.89 -37.82
N GLU A 533 -26.22 -17.03 -38.71
CA GLU A 533 -26.24 -16.37 -40.04
C GLU A 533 -27.04 -17.12 -41.10
N LYS A 534 -27.27 -18.41 -40.92
CA LYS A 534 -27.90 -19.31 -41.90
C LYS A 534 -29.15 -19.97 -41.32
N GLY A 535 -30.00 -20.46 -42.22
CA GLY A 535 -31.23 -21.17 -41.86
C GLY A 535 -32.48 -20.28 -41.92
N PRO A 536 -33.68 -20.88 -41.84
CA PRO A 536 -34.96 -20.21 -42.14
C PRO A 536 -35.31 -19.08 -41.16
N LYS A 537 -34.64 -19.01 -40.01
CA LYS A 537 -34.85 -18.00 -38.95
C LYS A 537 -33.69 -17.01 -38.79
N SER A 538 -32.66 -17.05 -39.64
CA SER A 538 -31.49 -16.17 -39.48
C SER A 538 -31.85 -14.67 -39.55
N TRP A 539 -32.93 -14.32 -40.24
CA TRP A 539 -33.42 -12.93 -40.37
C TRP A 539 -34.33 -12.48 -39.23
N TYR A 540 -34.64 -13.34 -38.26
CA TYR A 540 -35.51 -12.99 -37.14
C TYR A 540 -34.76 -12.10 -36.15
N GLY A 541 -35.42 -11.05 -35.66
CA GLY A 541 -34.90 -10.26 -34.55
C GLY A 541 -35.11 -11.01 -33.24
N THR A 542 -34.04 -11.15 -32.46
CA THR A 542 -34.10 -11.69 -31.09
C THR A 542 -33.87 -10.59 -30.08
N TRP A 543 -34.63 -10.61 -28.99
CA TRP A 543 -34.41 -9.79 -27.82
C TRP A 543 -34.33 -10.71 -26.61
N GLY A 544 -33.31 -10.53 -25.77
CA GLY A 544 -33.22 -11.21 -24.49
C GLY A 544 -34.16 -10.56 -23.48
N PHE A 545 -34.91 -11.36 -22.71
CA PHE A 545 -35.59 -10.87 -21.52
C PHE A 545 -34.53 -10.64 -20.43
N ASN A 546 -34.34 -9.39 -20.04
CA ASN A 546 -33.75 -9.01 -18.77
C ASN A 546 -34.43 -7.73 -18.30
#